data_AF-A0A6A6W0H7-F1
#
_entry.id   AF-A0A6A6W0H7-F1
#
_cell.length_a   1.000
_cell.length_b   1.000
_cell.length_c   1.000
_cell.angle_alpha   90.00
_cell.angle_beta   90.00
_cell.angle_gamma   90.00
#
_symmetry.space_group_name_H-M   'P 1'
#
loop_
_entity.id
_entity.type
_entity.pdbx_description
1 polymer ?
#
loop_
_entity_poly.entity_id
_entity_poly.type
_entity_poly.pdbx_seq_one_letter_code
_entity_poly.pdbx_strand_id
1 'polypeptide(L)'
;MLEPHVDPAARESSTAFPLDGLTFDISSMPEEDLVAYGNVAPVLYSLASMKVVRLSKSLVMKFGNTVLASEGETMKYVAMKFPKFMLPRVHRCFNIQETISYFGDELSPGTRESVIKQVAVMINQLQSIRCDRPGGISGEKSRGMWFSDYGAGPFRSKEVFQDWIAWKLKMSKRYQHALPETLALECSTFVLVHGDISPRNLVLGNNNQIWMIDWGYAGFYPPIFEAATIKHQLQFQSFSQLLLPHIYNHPEELAQLEACSYGIHRVPFSLPPEMEKDSEVDLSAA
;
A
#
# COMPACT_ATOMS: atom_id res chain seq x y z
N MET A 1 -15.08 -7.11 14.19
CA MET A 1 -13.94 -7.92 14.67
C MET A 1 -13.85 -9.14 13.75
N LEU A 2 -12.66 -9.53 13.33
CA LEU A 2 -12.48 -10.81 12.63
C LEU A 2 -12.55 -11.92 13.67
N GLU A 3 -13.54 -12.81 13.54
CA GLU A 3 -13.68 -13.96 14.42
C GLU A 3 -12.91 -15.17 13.85
N PRO A 4 -12.23 -15.93 14.70
CA PRO A 4 -11.55 -17.14 14.26
C PRO A 4 -12.57 -18.22 13.88
N HIS A 5 -12.26 -18.98 12.82
CA HIS A 5 -13.07 -20.12 12.38
C HIS A 5 -12.32 -21.44 12.64
N VAL A 6 -13.08 -22.49 12.98
CA VAL A 6 -12.61 -23.85 13.26
C VAL A 6 -13.62 -24.83 12.67
N ASP A 7 -13.12 -25.82 11.95
CA ASP A 7 -13.90 -26.98 11.50
C ASP A 7 -13.84 -28.08 12.59
N PRO A 8 -14.98 -28.51 13.17
CA PRO A 8 -15.02 -29.61 14.14
C PRO A 8 -14.36 -30.89 13.64
N ALA A 9 -14.51 -31.21 12.35
CA ALA A 9 -13.94 -32.42 11.75
C ALA A 9 -12.41 -32.46 11.82
N ALA A 10 -11.75 -31.29 11.93
CA ALA A 10 -10.31 -31.21 12.07
C ALA A 10 -9.79 -31.74 13.42
N ARG A 11 -10.67 -31.93 14.41
CA ARG A 11 -10.31 -32.42 15.76
C ARG A 11 -10.82 -33.84 16.05
N GLU A 12 -11.67 -34.38 15.19
CA GLU A 12 -12.25 -35.71 15.39
C GLU A 12 -11.24 -36.83 15.04
N SER A 13 -11.14 -37.82 15.92
CA SER A 13 -10.27 -38.98 15.71
C SER A 13 -10.75 -39.90 14.59
N SER A 14 -12.04 -39.83 14.22
CA SER A 14 -12.67 -40.60 13.14
C SER A 14 -12.47 -40.00 11.75
N THR A 15 -12.12 -38.71 11.64
CA THR A 15 -11.97 -38.03 10.35
C THR A 15 -10.85 -38.65 9.53
N ALA A 16 -11.12 -39.02 8.28
CA ALA A 16 -10.08 -39.37 7.33
C ALA A 16 -9.46 -38.08 6.76
N PHE A 17 -8.15 -37.89 6.94
CA PHE A 17 -7.45 -36.72 6.41
C PHE A 17 -6.83 -37.00 5.04
N PRO A 18 -6.54 -35.95 4.23
CA PRO A 18 -6.15 -36.14 2.82
C PRO A 18 -4.89 -36.99 2.60
N LEU A 19 -3.96 -37.02 3.56
CA LEU A 19 -2.74 -37.82 3.49
C LEU A 19 -2.77 -39.08 4.36
N ASP A 20 -3.90 -39.43 4.97
CA ASP A 20 -4.00 -40.67 5.75
C ASP A 20 -3.93 -41.90 4.82
N GLY A 21 -3.10 -42.88 5.20
CA GLY A 21 -2.94 -44.13 4.44
C GLY A 21 -2.09 -44.02 3.17
N LEU A 22 -1.59 -42.83 2.83
CA LEU A 22 -0.66 -42.63 1.72
C LEU A 22 0.79 -42.80 2.17
N THR A 23 1.61 -43.44 1.34
CA THR A 23 3.06 -43.43 1.49
C THR A 23 3.60 -42.20 0.77
N PHE A 24 4.19 -41.26 1.50
CA PHE A 24 4.74 -40.03 0.95
C PHE A 24 6.01 -39.61 1.70
N ASP A 25 6.81 -38.79 1.04
CA ASP A 25 7.92 -38.07 1.65
C ASP A 25 7.68 -36.56 1.53
N ILE A 26 7.44 -35.89 2.66
CA ILE A 26 7.17 -34.45 2.71
C ILE A 26 8.35 -33.63 2.17
N SER A 27 9.57 -34.15 2.28
CA SER A 27 10.75 -33.42 1.82
C SER A 27 10.86 -33.35 0.30
N SER A 28 10.25 -34.32 -0.42
CA SER A 28 10.30 -34.42 -1.88
C SER A 28 8.95 -34.21 -2.59
N MET A 29 7.83 -34.18 -1.86
CA MET A 29 6.49 -33.89 -2.43
C MET A 29 6.48 -32.54 -3.18
N PRO A 30 5.87 -32.42 -4.36
CA PRO A 30 5.76 -31.13 -5.04
C PRO A 30 5.02 -30.07 -4.19
N GLU A 31 5.38 -28.79 -4.35
CA GLU A 31 4.81 -27.69 -3.54
C GLU A 31 3.35 -27.45 -3.89
N GLU A 32 3.02 -27.54 -5.17
CA GLU A 32 1.68 -27.48 -5.74
C GLU A 32 0.75 -28.55 -5.13
N ASP A 33 1.26 -29.76 -4.89
CA ASP A 33 0.49 -30.85 -4.29
C ASP A 33 0.22 -30.54 -2.81
N LEU A 34 1.22 -30.07 -2.06
CA LEU A 34 1.05 -29.65 -0.67
C LEU A 34 0.01 -28.54 -0.54
N VAL A 35 0.01 -27.58 -1.47
CA VAL A 35 -1.00 -26.51 -1.54
C VAL A 35 -2.39 -27.08 -1.85
N ALA A 36 -2.49 -27.98 -2.83
CA ALA A 36 -3.75 -28.61 -3.20
C ALA A 36 -4.36 -29.37 -2.01
N TYR A 37 -3.56 -30.17 -1.29
CA TYR A 37 -3.98 -30.84 -0.06
C TYR A 37 -4.35 -29.84 1.04
N GLY A 38 -3.57 -28.77 1.21
CA GLY A 38 -3.84 -27.73 2.20
C GLY A 38 -5.18 -27.02 1.99
N ASN A 39 -5.58 -26.80 0.73
CA ASN A 39 -6.81 -26.11 0.37
C ASN A 39 -8.09 -26.93 0.63
N VAL A 40 -8.00 -28.26 0.61
CA VAL A 40 -9.15 -29.16 0.84
C VAL A 40 -9.17 -29.78 2.24
N ALA A 41 -8.10 -29.61 3.02
CA ALA A 41 -7.97 -30.18 4.35
C ALA A 41 -8.87 -29.48 5.38
N PRO A 42 -9.40 -30.23 6.38
CA PRO A 42 -10.16 -29.66 7.48
C PRO A 42 -9.38 -28.58 8.24
N VAL A 43 -10.05 -27.45 8.52
CA VAL A 43 -9.44 -26.26 9.12
C VAL A 43 -9.37 -26.41 10.64
N LEU A 44 -8.16 -26.55 11.18
CA LEU A 44 -7.93 -26.55 12.63
C LEU A 44 -8.13 -25.17 13.25
N TYR A 45 -7.75 -24.13 12.51
CA TYR A 45 -7.85 -22.73 12.90
C TYR A 45 -7.68 -21.83 11.69
N SER A 46 -8.46 -20.75 11.59
CA SER A 46 -8.22 -19.69 10.63
C SER A 46 -8.54 -18.32 11.21
N LEU A 47 -7.70 -17.33 10.90
CA LEU A 47 -7.90 -15.93 11.26
C LEU A 47 -7.37 -15.05 10.14
N ALA A 48 -8.21 -14.16 9.61
CA ALA A 48 -7.91 -13.36 8.42
C ALA A 48 -7.43 -14.24 7.25
N SER A 49 -6.26 -13.95 6.66
CA SER A 49 -5.69 -14.70 5.55
C SER A 49 -4.91 -15.95 5.95
N MET A 50 -4.70 -16.20 7.26
CA MET A 50 -3.93 -17.34 7.75
C MET A 50 -4.83 -18.53 8.09
N LYS A 51 -4.41 -19.72 7.65
CA LYS A 51 -5.05 -21.00 7.94
C LYS A 51 -4.04 -21.98 8.53
N VAL A 52 -4.51 -22.78 9.47
CA VAL A 52 -3.88 -24.02 9.95
C VAL A 52 -4.84 -25.15 9.62
N VAL A 53 -4.37 -26.12 8.84
CA VAL A 53 -5.17 -27.27 8.39
C VAL A 53 -4.50 -28.58 8.78
N ARG A 54 -5.29 -29.65 8.86
CA ARG A 54 -4.80 -30.99 9.23
C ARG A 54 -4.69 -31.88 7.99
N LEU A 55 -3.46 -32.25 7.63
CA LEU A 55 -3.16 -33.07 6.45
C LEU A 55 -3.20 -34.57 6.76
N SER A 56 -2.81 -34.97 7.98
CA SER A 56 -2.90 -36.35 8.47
C SER A 56 -3.15 -36.37 9.99
N LYS A 57 -3.28 -37.57 10.58
CA LYS A 57 -3.34 -37.73 12.05
C LYS A 57 -2.19 -37.02 12.80
N SER A 58 -1.00 -36.92 12.19
CA SER A 58 0.21 -36.38 12.81
C SER A 58 0.81 -35.17 12.09
N LEU A 59 0.20 -34.69 11.00
CA LEU A 59 0.73 -33.61 10.18
C LEU A 59 -0.27 -32.47 10.03
N VAL A 60 0.24 -31.25 10.22
CA VAL A 60 -0.51 -29.99 10.03
C VAL A 60 0.27 -29.08 9.09
N MET A 61 -0.46 -28.24 8.36
CA MET A 61 0.10 -27.21 7.49
C MET A 61 -0.45 -25.85 7.91
N LYS A 62 0.44 -24.86 8.00
CA LYS A 62 0.10 -23.46 8.21
C LYS A 62 0.44 -22.69 6.94
N PHE A 63 -0.51 -21.92 6.42
CA PHE A 63 -0.33 -21.17 5.18
C PHE A 63 -1.22 -19.91 5.14
N GLY A 64 -0.90 -18.97 4.25
CA GLY A 64 -1.63 -17.72 4.06
C GLY A 64 -0.69 -16.52 3.82
N ASN A 65 -1.25 -15.42 3.31
CA ASN A 65 -0.47 -14.24 2.87
C ASN A 65 0.35 -13.54 3.97
N THR A 66 0.10 -13.89 5.24
CA THR A 66 0.80 -13.35 6.41
C THR A 66 1.75 -14.37 7.07
N VAL A 67 1.84 -15.60 6.52
CA VAL A 67 2.69 -16.67 7.04
C VAL A 67 4.02 -16.66 6.30
N LEU A 68 5.12 -16.50 7.04
CA LEU A 68 6.46 -16.44 6.47
C LEU A 68 7.22 -17.74 6.73
N ALA A 69 7.96 -18.24 5.74
CA ALA A 69 8.83 -19.40 5.92
C ALA A 69 9.87 -19.22 7.05
N SER A 70 10.26 -17.98 7.35
CA SER A 70 11.16 -17.62 8.46
C SER A 70 10.63 -18.02 9.84
N GLU A 71 9.31 -18.15 10.02
CA GLU A 71 8.70 -18.66 11.26
C GLU A 71 9.14 -20.11 11.51
N GLY A 72 9.02 -20.96 10.48
CA GLY A 72 9.43 -22.36 10.56
C GLY A 72 10.94 -22.57 10.63
N GLU A 73 11.73 -21.74 9.94
CA GLU A 73 13.20 -21.77 10.07
C GLU A 73 13.68 -21.39 11.47
N THR A 74 13.02 -20.42 12.11
CA THR A 74 13.30 -20.07 13.51
C THR A 74 13.01 -21.24 14.44
N MET A 75 11.89 -21.95 14.24
CA MET A 75 11.55 -23.15 15.01
C MET A 75 12.62 -24.25 14.85
N LYS A 76 13.09 -24.51 13.61
CA LYS A 76 14.20 -25.45 13.36
C LYS A 76 15.47 -25.05 14.11
N TYR A 77 15.82 -23.75 14.08
CA TYR A 77 16.97 -23.23 14.81
C TYR A 77 16.85 -23.44 16.33
N VAL A 78 15.68 -23.15 16.91
CA VAL A 78 15.41 -23.37 18.34
C VAL A 78 15.50 -24.86 18.70
N ALA A 79 14.92 -25.75 17.91
CA ALA A 79 15.00 -27.20 18.12
C ALA A 79 16.45 -27.71 18.10
N MET A 80 17.26 -27.18 17.18
CA MET A 80 18.67 -27.52 17.06
C MET A 80 19.48 -27.04 18.28
N LYS A 81 19.23 -25.82 18.75
CA LYS A 81 19.95 -25.23 19.90
C LYS A 81 19.51 -25.80 21.24
N PHE A 82 18.24 -26.17 21.37
CA PHE A 82 17.64 -26.65 22.61
C PHE A 82 16.83 -27.94 22.36
N PRO A 83 17.48 -29.12 22.25
CA PRO A 83 16.80 -30.37 21.88
C PRO A 83 15.72 -30.86 22.86
N LYS A 84 15.71 -30.34 24.09
CA LYS A 84 14.69 -30.63 25.11
C LYS A 84 13.52 -29.62 25.09
N PHE A 85 13.60 -28.58 24.26
CA PHE A 85 12.54 -27.60 24.12
C PHE A 85 11.38 -28.22 23.33
N MET A 86 10.17 -28.14 23.90
CA MET A 86 8.99 -28.75 23.30
C MET A 86 8.39 -27.81 22.26
N LEU A 87 8.62 -28.11 20.98
CA LEU A 87 7.97 -27.43 19.87
C LEU A 87 7.52 -28.44 18.79
N PRO A 88 6.52 -28.09 17.97
CA PRO A 88 6.16 -28.91 16.82
C PRO A 88 7.36 -29.13 15.89
N ARG A 89 7.57 -30.37 15.43
CA ARG A 89 8.62 -30.66 14.45
C ARG A 89 8.27 -30.05 13.10
N VAL A 90 9.08 -29.11 12.64
CA VAL A 90 8.92 -28.52 11.31
C VAL A 90 9.55 -29.44 10.27
N HIS A 91 8.72 -29.99 9.40
CA HIS A 91 9.15 -30.90 8.33
C HIS A 91 9.69 -30.16 7.11
N ARG A 92 9.00 -29.10 6.69
CA ARG A 92 9.36 -28.32 5.50
C ARG A 92 8.82 -26.91 5.62
N CYS A 93 9.59 -25.95 5.11
CA CYS A 93 9.20 -24.56 4.94
C CYS A 93 9.50 -24.20 3.50
N PHE A 94 8.57 -23.53 2.84
CA PHE A 94 8.77 -23.01 1.51
C PHE A 94 7.86 -21.79 1.37
N ASN A 95 8.30 -20.84 0.56
CA ASN A 95 7.42 -19.81 0.06
C ASN A 95 6.92 -20.33 -1.27
N ILE A 96 5.62 -20.53 -1.39
CA ILE A 96 5.03 -20.75 -2.71
C ILE A 96 5.22 -19.42 -3.42
N GLN A 97 5.90 -19.44 -4.57
CA GLN A 97 5.69 -18.40 -5.56
C GLN A 97 4.28 -18.56 -6.12
N GLU A 98 3.24 -18.37 -5.29
CA GLU A 98 2.07 -17.71 -5.83
C GLU A 98 2.67 -16.42 -6.33
N THR A 99 2.53 -16.17 -7.63
CA THR A 99 3.05 -14.96 -8.22
C THR A 99 2.15 -13.81 -7.78
N ILE A 100 2.04 -13.58 -6.47
CA ILE A 100 2.08 -12.23 -5.91
C ILE A 100 3.49 -11.71 -6.26
N SER A 101 3.72 -11.51 -7.55
CA SER A 101 4.79 -10.64 -7.98
C SER A 101 4.38 -9.29 -7.44
N TYR A 102 5.12 -8.82 -6.45
CA TYR A 102 5.29 -7.38 -6.31
C TYR A 102 5.68 -6.89 -7.70
N PHE A 103 4.91 -5.94 -8.22
CA PHE A 103 5.18 -5.44 -9.56
C PHE A 103 6.66 -5.00 -9.62
N GLY A 104 7.35 -5.36 -10.70
CA GLY A 104 8.77 -5.11 -10.89
C GLY A 104 9.12 -5.26 -12.36
N ASP A 105 10.30 -4.78 -12.75
CA ASP A 105 10.73 -4.69 -14.16
C ASP A 105 10.86 -6.04 -14.90
N GLU A 106 10.63 -7.17 -14.21
CA GLU A 106 10.76 -8.53 -14.74
C GLU A 106 9.49 -9.06 -15.45
N LEU A 107 8.38 -8.29 -15.47
CA LEU A 107 7.17 -8.69 -16.20
C LEU A 107 7.35 -8.62 -17.72
N SER A 108 6.77 -9.58 -18.44
CA SER A 108 6.69 -9.53 -19.91
C SER A 108 5.95 -8.27 -20.39
N PRO A 109 6.29 -7.71 -21.56
CA PRO A 109 5.69 -6.46 -22.05
C PRO A 109 4.16 -6.48 -22.07
N GLY A 110 3.54 -7.59 -22.52
CA GLY A 110 2.09 -7.72 -22.57
C GLY A 110 1.43 -7.76 -21.19
N THR A 111 2.06 -8.42 -20.21
CA THR A 111 1.56 -8.43 -18.83
C THR A 111 1.65 -7.04 -18.22
N ARG A 112 2.78 -6.36 -18.43
CA ARG A 112 2.99 -4.98 -17.95
C ARG A 112 1.92 -4.02 -18.49
N GLU A 113 1.63 -4.07 -19.79
CA GLU A 113 0.59 -3.24 -20.40
C GLU A 113 -0.81 -3.53 -19.82
N SER A 114 -1.15 -4.81 -19.64
CA SER A 114 -2.39 -5.23 -18.99
C SER A 114 -2.51 -4.67 -17.57
N VAL A 115 -1.44 -4.77 -16.77
CA VAL A 115 -1.42 -4.23 -15.40
C VAL A 115 -1.63 -2.71 -15.41
N ILE A 116 -0.89 -1.97 -16.24
CA ILE A 116 -1.01 -0.50 -16.31
C ILE A 116 -2.45 -0.08 -16.62
N LYS A 117 -3.10 -0.75 -17.58
CA LYS A 117 -4.51 -0.49 -17.91
C LYS A 117 -5.45 -0.78 -16.73
N GLN A 118 -5.25 -1.90 -16.03
CA GLN A 118 -6.06 -2.24 -14.84
C GLN A 118 -5.87 -1.21 -13.73
N VAL A 119 -4.63 -0.82 -13.43
CA VAL A 119 -4.33 0.19 -12.39
C VAL A 119 -4.96 1.54 -12.75
N ALA A 120 -4.87 1.97 -14.01
CA ALA A 120 -5.53 3.19 -14.47
C ALA A 120 -7.05 3.14 -14.29
N VAL A 121 -7.69 2.00 -14.61
CA VAL A 121 -9.14 1.79 -14.36
C VAL A 121 -9.45 1.88 -12.87
N MET A 122 -8.66 1.23 -12.01
CA MET A 122 -8.84 1.28 -10.55
C MET A 122 -8.70 2.71 -10.01
N ILE A 123 -7.70 3.46 -10.47
CA ILE A 123 -7.53 4.87 -10.09
C ILE A 123 -8.74 5.69 -10.52
N ASN A 124 -9.22 5.53 -11.74
CA ASN A 124 -10.42 6.24 -12.22
C ASN A 124 -11.67 5.88 -11.40
N GLN A 125 -11.80 4.61 -10.96
CA GLN A 125 -12.87 4.19 -10.06
C GLN A 125 -12.76 4.85 -8.68
N LEU A 126 -11.57 4.88 -8.08
CA LEU A 126 -11.35 5.60 -6.82
C LEU A 126 -11.70 7.08 -6.98
N GLN A 127 -11.21 7.71 -8.04
CA GLN A 127 -11.41 9.13 -8.28
C GLN A 127 -12.87 9.50 -8.64
N SER A 128 -13.71 8.51 -8.96
CA SER A 128 -15.16 8.72 -9.10
C SER A 128 -15.86 8.97 -7.75
N ILE A 129 -15.23 8.57 -6.64
CA ILE A 129 -15.73 8.78 -5.28
C ILE A 129 -15.31 10.18 -4.82
N ARG A 130 -16.29 11.08 -4.66
CA ARG A 130 -16.08 12.48 -4.29
C ARG A 130 -16.48 12.74 -2.85
N CYS A 131 -15.78 13.67 -2.20
CA CYS A 131 -16.17 14.18 -0.88
C CYS A 131 -15.89 15.69 -0.83
N ASP A 132 -16.77 16.45 -0.18
CA ASP A 132 -16.54 17.89 -0.01
C ASP A 132 -15.59 18.23 1.15
N ARG A 133 -15.21 17.23 1.95
CA ARG A 133 -14.29 17.39 3.07
C ARG A 133 -12.90 16.86 2.70
N PRO A 134 -11.90 17.74 2.53
CA PRO A 134 -10.52 17.30 2.32
C PRO A 134 -9.92 16.65 3.56
N GLY A 135 -8.95 15.76 3.35
CA GLY A 135 -8.19 15.14 4.44
C GLY A 135 -8.22 13.62 4.44
N GLY A 136 -7.67 13.03 5.50
CA GLY A 136 -7.76 11.59 5.72
C GLY A 136 -9.21 11.12 5.91
N ILE A 137 -9.47 9.84 5.64
CA ILE A 137 -10.84 9.28 5.56
C ILE A 137 -11.63 9.49 6.86
N SER A 138 -10.98 9.50 8.03
CA SER A 138 -11.62 9.73 9.32
C SER A 138 -11.52 11.18 9.81
N GLY A 139 -11.09 12.11 8.95
CA GLY A 139 -10.90 13.53 9.27
C GLY A 139 -9.60 13.84 10.02
N GLU A 140 -8.66 12.90 10.04
CA GLU A 140 -7.32 13.06 10.60
C GLU A 140 -6.39 13.93 9.72
N LYS A 141 -5.18 14.18 10.24
CA LYS A 141 -4.12 14.85 9.47
C LYS A 141 -3.76 14.03 8.24
N SER A 142 -3.64 14.71 7.10
CA SER A 142 -3.11 14.15 5.87
C SER A 142 -1.64 13.79 6.00
N ARG A 143 -1.25 12.68 5.40
CA ARG A 143 0.11 12.13 5.38
C ARG A 143 0.41 11.61 3.98
N GLY A 144 1.71 11.42 3.69
CA GLY A 144 2.19 10.97 2.38
C GLY A 144 3.10 12.00 1.74
N MET A 145 3.58 11.71 0.53
CA MET A 145 4.63 12.48 -0.14
C MET A 145 4.32 13.98 -0.28
N TRP A 146 3.07 14.35 -0.55
CA TRP A 146 2.68 15.76 -0.73
C TRP A 146 2.20 16.42 0.56
N PHE A 147 2.58 15.85 1.69
CA PHE A 147 2.38 16.39 3.03
C PHE A 147 3.72 16.32 3.77
N SER A 148 3.98 17.26 4.68
CA SER A 148 5.23 17.23 5.45
C SER A 148 5.33 15.97 6.31
N ASP A 149 6.52 15.66 6.83
CA ASP A 149 6.71 14.53 7.76
C ASP A 149 5.84 14.63 9.04
N TYR A 150 5.36 15.84 9.35
CA TYR A 150 4.44 16.12 10.47
C TYR A 150 2.95 15.99 10.09
N GLY A 151 2.67 15.75 8.81
CA GLY A 151 1.35 15.79 8.20
C GLY A 151 0.81 17.21 8.01
N ALA A 152 -0.37 17.31 7.40
CA ALA A 152 -1.08 18.57 7.19
C ALA A 152 -2.54 18.50 7.64
N GLY A 153 -3.11 19.66 7.98
CA GLY A 153 -4.47 19.73 8.52
C GLY A 153 -4.57 19.33 10.01
N PRO A 154 -5.73 18.82 10.47
CA PRO A 154 -6.89 18.42 9.67
C PRO A 154 -7.54 19.60 8.94
N PHE A 155 -8.05 19.34 7.74
CA PHE A 155 -8.68 20.35 6.90
C PHE A 155 -10.18 20.34 7.11
N ARG A 156 -10.73 21.43 7.68
CA ARG A 156 -12.16 21.50 8.02
C ARG A 156 -13.05 21.80 6.82
N SER A 157 -12.47 22.38 5.76
CA SER A 157 -13.18 22.73 4.53
C SER A 157 -12.21 22.83 3.34
N LYS A 158 -12.77 22.95 2.13
CA LYS A 158 -12.01 23.14 0.89
C LYS A 158 -11.19 24.42 0.91
N GLU A 159 -11.74 25.48 1.50
CA GLU A 159 -11.10 26.79 1.63
C GLU A 159 -9.84 26.69 2.50
N VAL A 160 -9.91 25.96 3.62
CA VAL A 160 -8.73 25.73 4.47
C VAL A 160 -7.63 24.95 3.73
N PHE A 161 -8.00 23.99 2.88
CA PHE A 161 -7.04 23.27 2.05
C PHE A 161 -6.44 24.19 0.96
N GLN A 162 -7.27 25.02 0.32
CA GLN A 162 -6.85 26.00 -0.68
C GLN A 162 -5.89 27.04 -0.10
N ASP A 163 -6.18 27.57 1.09
CA ASP A 163 -5.33 28.52 1.80
C ASP A 163 -3.99 27.87 2.19
N TRP A 164 -4.03 26.60 2.62
CA TRP A 164 -2.82 25.85 2.92
C TRP A 164 -1.92 25.69 1.70
N ILE A 165 -2.44 25.24 0.55
CA ILE A 165 -1.60 25.05 -0.65
C ILE A 165 -1.07 26.39 -1.18
N ALA A 166 -1.88 27.45 -1.16
CA ALA A 166 -1.46 28.79 -1.55
C ALA A 166 -0.36 29.34 -0.62
N TRP A 167 -0.48 29.10 0.68
CA TRP A 167 0.55 29.46 1.65
C TRP A 167 1.84 28.66 1.44
N LYS A 168 1.76 27.36 1.13
CA LYS A 168 2.95 26.56 0.78
C LYS A 168 3.66 27.12 -0.45
N LEU A 169 2.93 27.54 -1.48
CA LEU A 169 3.51 28.24 -2.63
C LEU A 169 4.13 29.58 -2.22
N LYS A 170 3.47 30.40 -1.39
CA LYS A 170 4.02 31.67 -0.86
C LYS A 170 5.37 31.42 -0.19
N MET A 171 5.49 30.36 0.60
CA MET A 171 6.75 29.99 1.24
C MET A 171 7.81 29.54 0.22
N SER A 172 7.46 28.69 -0.75
CA SER A 172 8.39 28.33 -1.82
C SER A 172 8.93 29.56 -2.57
N LYS A 173 8.08 30.53 -2.90
CA LYS A 173 8.49 31.78 -3.55
C LYS A 173 9.40 32.62 -2.66
N ARG A 174 9.05 32.78 -1.38
CA ARG A 174 9.83 33.55 -0.39
C ARG A 174 11.27 33.04 -0.29
N TYR A 175 11.47 31.73 -0.39
CA TYR A 175 12.77 31.09 -0.33
C TYR A 175 13.37 30.80 -1.73
N GLN A 176 12.86 31.43 -2.80
CA GLN A 176 13.38 31.33 -4.17
C GLN A 176 13.39 29.90 -4.76
N HIS A 177 12.47 29.04 -4.29
CA HIS A 177 12.24 27.69 -4.82
C HIS A 177 11.05 27.59 -5.79
N ALA A 178 10.38 28.71 -6.05
CA ALA A 178 9.33 28.85 -7.06
C ALA A 178 9.41 30.24 -7.70
N LEU A 179 8.97 30.36 -8.96
CA LEU A 179 9.00 31.63 -9.67
C LEU A 179 7.93 32.60 -9.10
N PRO A 180 8.21 33.91 -9.01
CA PRO A 180 7.25 34.90 -8.50
C PRO A 180 5.88 34.86 -9.18
N GLU A 181 5.84 34.58 -10.48
CA GLU A 181 4.67 34.51 -11.34
C GLU A 181 3.91 33.18 -11.27
N THR A 182 4.46 32.14 -10.62
CA THR A 182 3.78 30.85 -10.52
C THR A 182 2.41 31.00 -9.84
N LEU A 183 1.35 30.55 -10.48
CA LEU A 183 0.00 30.59 -9.91
C LEU A 183 -0.20 29.45 -8.91
N ALA A 184 -1.06 29.67 -7.91
CA ALA A 184 -1.44 28.61 -6.99
C ALA A 184 -2.29 27.57 -7.70
N LEU A 185 -2.10 26.31 -7.32
CA LEU A 185 -2.97 25.21 -7.76
C LEU A 185 -4.39 25.46 -7.24
N GLU A 186 -5.36 25.41 -8.13
CA GLU A 186 -6.78 25.51 -7.77
C GLU A 186 -7.34 24.14 -7.35
N CYS A 187 -7.80 24.03 -6.11
CA CYS A 187 -8.25 22.79 -5.49
C CYS A 187 -9.78 22.77 -5.37
N SER A 188 -10.48 22.63 -6.49
CA SER A 188 -11.96 22.68 -6.53
C SER A 188 -12.63 21.32 -6.27
N THR A 189 -11.96 20.23 -6.65
CA THR A 189 -12.51 18.87 -6.60
C THR A 189 -11.65 17.99 -5.68
N PHE A 190 -12.31 17.22 -4.82
CA PHE A 190 -11.66 16.30 -3.91
C PHE A 190 -12.22 14.89 -4.13
N VAL A 191 -11.33 13.96 -4.43
CA VAL A 191 -11.64 12.60 -4.81
C VAL A 191 -10.87 11.63 -3.92
N LEU A 192 -11.32 10.39 -3.82
CA LEU A 192 -10.54 9.38 -3.12
C LEU A 192 -9.22 9.11 -3.86
N VAL A 193 -8.13 9.39 -3.17
CA VAL A 193 -6.74 9.19 -3.58
C VAL A 193 -6.15 8.16 -2.63
N HIS A 194 -5.41 7.19 -3.17
CA HIS A 194 -4.68 6.19 -2.39
C HIS A 194 -3.39 6.79 -1.82
N GLY A 195 -2.66 7.58 -2.61
CA GLY A 195 -1.51 8.36 -2.13
C GLY A 195 -0.23 7.56 -1.90
N ASP A 196 -0.19 6.31 -2.35
CA ASP A 196 1.01 5.46 -2.37
C ASP A 196 0.91 4.34 -3.41
N ILE A 197 0.34 4.63 -4.58
CA ILE A 197 0.28 3.65 -5.67
C ILE A 197 1.69 3.48 -6.22
N SER A 198 2.34 2.42 -5.77
CA SER A 198 3.64 1.98 -6.25
C SER A 198 3.58 0.49 -6.56
N PRO A 199 4.48 -0.02 -7.41
CA PRO A 199 4.64 -1.43 -7.63
C PRO A 199 4.68 -2.34 -6.39
N ARG A 200 5.20 -1.85 -5.26
CA ARG A 200 5.25 -2.59 -3.99
C ARG A 200 3.88 -2.80 -3.35
N ASN A 201 2.93 -1.93 -3.69
CA ASN A 201 1.58 -1.90 -3.16
C ASN A 201 0.55 -2.47 -4.16
N LEU A 202 1.04 -3.12 -5.22
CA LEU A 202 0.24 -3.82 -6.21
C LEU A 202 0.59 -5.31 -6.19
N VAL A 203 -0.44 -6.12 -6.05
CA VAL A 203 -0.33 -7.58 -6.03
C VAL A 203 -1.06 -8.14 -7.25
N LEU A 204 -0.33 -8.84 -8.12
CA LEU A 204 -0.92 -9.60 -9.21
C LEU A 204 -1.44 -10.94 -8.67
N GLY A 205 -2.73 -11.22 -8.85
CA GLY A 205 -3.33 -12.50 -8.51
C GLY A 205 -3.19 -13.53 -9.63
N ASN A 206 -3.41 -14.81 -9.30
CA ASN A 206 -3.31 -15.95 -10.23
C ASN A 206 -4.27 -15.86 -11.43
N ASN A 207 -5.32 -15.03 -11.36
CA ASN A 207 -6.28 -14.77 -12.44
C ASN A 207 -5.99 -13.48 -13.22
N ASN A 208 -4.76 -12.95 -13.15
CA ASN A 208 -4.35 -11.68 -13.76
C ASN A 208 -5.13 -10.45 -13.22
N GLN A 209 -5.73 -10.56 -12.03
CA GLN A 209 -6.39 -9.46 -11.33
C GLN A 209 -5.38 -8.71 -10.45
N ILE A 210 -5.39 -7.38 -10.53
CA ILE A 210 -4.61 -6.53 -9.62
C ILE A 210 -5.37 -6.28 -8.33
N TRP A 211 -4.65 -6.41 -7.21
CA TRP A 211 -5.07 -6.01 -5.88
C TRP A 211 -4.21 -4.84 -5.41
N MET A 212 -4.86 -3.80 -4.88
CA MET A 212 -4.21 -2.62 -4.31
C MET A 212 -4.20 -2.74 -2.79
N ILE A 213 -3.01 -2.63 -2.20
CA ILE A 213 -2.78 -2.78 -0.76
C ILE A 213 -2.11 -1.51 -0.20
N ASP A 214 -1.97 -1.46 1.12
CA ASP A 214 -1.31 -0.36 1.85
C ASP A 214 -1.96 1.02 1.66
N TRP A 215 -3.16 1.15 2.24
CA TRP A 215 -4.00 2.36 2.14
C TRP A 215 -3.64 3.45 3.17
N GLY A 216 -2.43 3.41 3.75
CA GLY A 216 -2.05 4.22 4.90
C GLY A 216 -2.04 5.73 4.67
N TYR A 217 -1.98 6.17 3.41
CA TYR A 217 -2.01 7.59 3.01
C TYR A 217 -3.29 7.99 2.27
N ALA A 218 -4.29 7.09 2.24
CA ALA A 218 -5.51 7.34 1.50
C ALA A 218 -6.33 8.50 2.13
N GLY A 219 -6.99 9.26 1.27
CA GLY A 219 -7.82 10.39 1.70
C GLY A 219 -8.49 11.10 0.53
N PHE A 220 -9.22 12.16 0.84
CA PHE A 220 -9.90 12.99 -0.14
C PHE A 220 -9.05 14.21 -0.50
N TYR A 221 -8.46 14.18 -1.69
CA TYR A 221 -7.50 15.17 -2.19
C TYR A 221 -7.79 15.56 -3.64
N PRO A 222 -7.21 16.66 -4.15
CA PRO A 222 -7.23 16.94 -5.58
C PRO A 222 -6.64 15.76 -6.37
N PRO A 223 -7.24 15.35 -7.52
CA PRO A 223 -6.82 14.15 -8.26
C PRO A 223 -5.32 14.14 -8.62
N ILE A 224 -4.75 15.33 -8.84
CA ILE A 224 -3.32 15.53 -9.11
C ILE A 224 -2.39 14.98 -8.03
N PHE A 225 -2.83 14.84 -6.79
CA PHE A 225 -2.00 14.28 -5.71
C PHE A 225 -1.62 12.83 -5.97
N GLU A 226 -2.47 12.04 -6.62
CA GLU A 226 -2.15 10.67 -7.02
C GLU A 226 -1.08 10.67 -8.12
N ALA A 227 -1.31 11.46 -9.18
CA ALA A 227 -0.39 11.58 -10.30
C ALA A 227 0.99 12.11 -9.87
N ALA A 228 1.01 13.12 -9.01
CA ALA A 228 2.23 13.70 -8.49
C ALA A 228 3.00 12.69 -7.61
N THR A 229 2.30 11.92 -6.78
CA THR A 229 2.93 10.83 -6.01
C THR A 229 3.57 9.81 -6.93
N ILE A 230 2.85 9.35 -7.95
CA ILE A 230 3.36 8.37 -8.93
C ILE A 230 4.58 8.94 -9.69
N LYS A 231 4.54 10.20 -10.15
CA LYS A 231 5.64 10.83 -10.90
C LYS A 231 6.96 10.86 -10.12
N HIS A 232 6.90 11.10 -8.81
CA HIS A 232 8.10 11.31 -7.99
C HIS A 232 8.64 10.01 -7.33
N GLN A 233 8.14 8.85 -7.75
CA GLN A 233 8.69 7.56 -7.35
C GLN A 233 9.98 7.23 -8.12
N LEU A 234 11.12 7.71 -7.61
CA LEU A 234 12.44 7.52 -8.25
C LEU A 234 12.82 6.06 -8.51
N GLN A 235 12.29 5.13 -7.70
CA GLN A 235 12.55 3.69 -7.83
C GLN A 235 11.70 3.01 -8.92
N PHE A 236 10.64 3.66 -9.40
CA PHE A 236 9.63 3.06 -10.28
C PHE A 236 9.34 3.92 -11.51
N GLN A 237 10.36 4.60 -12.05
CA GLN A 237 10.20 5.54 -13.15
C GLN A 237 9.56 4.92 -14.41
N SER A 238 9.90 3.66 -14.73
CA SER A 238 9.32 2.91 -15.85
C SER A 238 7.80 2.75 -15.69
N PHE A 239 7.35 2.38 -14.49
CA PHE A 239 5.94 2.27 -14.13
C PHE A 239 5.24 3.63 -14.23
N SER A 240 5.83 4.66 -13.62
CA SER A 240 5.26 6.01 -13.61
C SER A 240 5.09 6.57 -15.03
N GLN A 241 6.11 6.41 -15.89
CA GLN A 241 6.06 6.86 -17.29
C GLN A 241 4.94 6.19 -18.09
N LEU A 242 4.68 4.90 -17.84
CA LEU A 242 3.61 4.16 -18.50
C LEU A 242 2.23 4.52 -17.97
N LEU A 243 2.09 4.75 -16.66
CA LEU A 243 0.80 4.95 -16.01
C LEU A 243 0.28 6.38 -16.15
N LEU A 244 1.13 7.40 -16.00
CA LEU A 244 0.72 8.81 -15.97
C LEU A 244 -0.16 9.24 -17.16
N PRO A 245 0.16 8.87 -18.42
CA PRO A 245 -0.67 9.25 -19.57
C PRO A 245 -2.11 8.74 -19.50
N HIS A 246 -2.38 7.70 -18.70
CA HIS A 246 -3.72 7.10 -18.58
C HIS A 246 -4.57 7.70 -17.44
N ILE A 247 -3.97 8.47 -16.53
CA ILE A 247 -4.64 8.92 -15.31
C ILE A 247 -4.65 10.45 -15.15
N TYR A 248 -3.67 11.17 -15.69
CA TYR A 248 -3.59 12.62 -15.50
C TYR A 248 -2.73 13.28 -16.58
N ASN A 249 -3.33 14.19 -17.37
CA ASN A 249 -2.65 14.88 -18.47
C ASN A 249 -2.75 16.41 -18.36
N HIS A 250 -2.46 16.94 -17.17
CA HIS A 250 -2.42 18.39 -16.90
C HIS A 250 -1.03 18.79 -16.38
N PRO A 251 -0.02 18.90 -17.26
CA PRO A 251 1.36 19.17 -16.86
C PRO A 251 1.53 20.53 -16.18
N GLU A 252 0.71 21.53 -16.54
CA GLU A 252 0.74 22.86 -15.91
C GLU A 252 0.35 22.80 -14.44
N GLU A 253 -0.76 22.13 -14.11
CA GLU A 253 -1.19 21.94 -12.73
C GLU A 253 -0.14 21.14 -11.93
N LEU A 254 0.51 20.16 -12.58
CA LEU A 254 1.53 19.34 -11.93
C LEU A 254 2.76 20.19 -11.59
N ALA A 255 3.15 21.10 -12.48
CA ALA A 255 4.20 22.07 -12.21
C ALA A 255 3.81 23.05 -11.10
N GLN A 256 2.54 23.46 -11.00
CA GLN A 256 2.05 24.30 -9.89
C GLN A 256 2.15 23.58 -8.54
N LEU A 257 1.79 22.30 -8.47
CA LEU A 257 1.95 21.49 -7.25
C LEU A 257 3.45 21.31 -6.91
N GLU A 258 4.29 21.03 -7.91
CA GLU A 258 5.74 20.87 -7.73
C GLU A 258 6.40 22.16 -7.24
N ALA A 259 5.95 23.33 -7.68
CA ALA A 259 6.39 24.62 -7.16
C ALA A 259 6.09 24.79 -5.65
N CYS A 260 5.09 24.08 -5.12
CA CYS A 260 4.79 24.08 -3.68
C CYS A 260 5.74 23.18 -2.88
N SER A 261 6.56 22.34 -3.52
CA SER A 261 7.33 21.26 -2.87
C SER A 261 8.23 21.75 -1.73
N TYR A 262 8.96 22.86 -1.92
CA TYR A 262 9.79 23.39 -0.83
C TYR A 262 8.96 23.77 0.40
N GLY A 263 7.89 24.55 0.20
CA GLY A 263 6.97 24.92 1.29
C GLY A 263 6.36 23.70 1.98
N ILE A 264 5.94 22.69 1.20
CA ILE A 264 5.33 21.45 1.71
C ILE A 264 6.33 20.71 2.63
N HIS A 265 7.55 20.48 2.16
CA HIS A 265 8.50 19.60 2.85
C HIS A 265 9.36 20.31 3.91
N ARG A 266 9.64 21.61 3.75
CA ARG A 266 10.62 22.33 4.60
C ARG A 266 10.00 23.25 5.62
N VAL A 267 8.72 23.59 5.48
CA VAL A 267 8.04 24.46 6.45
C VAL A 267 7.25 23.58 7.44
N PRO A 268 7.60 23.58 8.73
CA PRO A 268 7.08 22.62 9.71
C PRO A 268 5.61 22.82 10.08
N PHE A 269 5.02 23.99 9.80
CA PHE A 269 3.63 24.23 10.17
C PHE A 269 2.66 23.46 9.26
N SER A 270 1.78 22.71 9.91
CA SER A 270 0.73 21.89 9.28
C SER A 270 -0.42 22.71 8.67
N LEU A 271 -0.62 23.93 9.16
CA LEU A 271 -1.54 24.95 8.63
C LEU A 271 -0.80 26.30 8.59
N PRO A 272 -1.25 27.26 7.77
CA PRO A 272 -0.74 28.62 7.85
C PRO A 272 -0.88 29.12 9.30
N PRO A 273 0.17 29.67 9.92
CA PRO A 273 0.00 30.36 11.19
C PRO A 273 -1.00 31.51 10.98
N GLU A 274 -1.69 31.95 12.04
CA GLU A 274 -2.37 33.24 12.02
C GLU A 274 -1.30 34.29 11.73
N MET A 275 -1.13 34.63 10.45
CA MET A 275 -0.11 35.58 10.03
C MET A 275 -0.61 36.94 10.49
N GLU A 276 0.13 37.58 11.40
CA GLU A 276 0.05 39.04 11.54
C GLU A 276 0.11 39.62 10.14
N LYS A 277 -0.86 40.47 9.78
CA LYS A 277 -0.91 41.13 8.47
C LYS A 277 0.48 41.69 8.20
N ASP A 278 1.16 41.16 7.19
CA ASP A 278 2.48 41.61 6.77
C ASP A 278 2.45 43.14 6.67
N SER A 279 3.04 43.83 7.64
CA SER A 279 3.37 45.24 7.50
C SER A 279 4.45 45.27 6.42
N GLU A 280 4.14 45.87 5.28
CA GLU A 280 5.12 46.21 4.25
C GLU A 280 6.28 46.94 4.92
N VAL A 281 7.39 46.24 5.16
CA VAL A 281 8.66 46.88 5.44
C VAL A 281 9.19 47.30 4.08
N ASP A 282 8.89 48.55 3.73
CA ASP A 282 9.48 49.25 2.61
C ASP A 282 11.00 49.30 2.79
N LEU A 283 11.73 48.57 1.95
CA LEU A 283 13.19 48.56 1.92
C LEU A 283 13.75 49.63 0.96
N SER A 284 12.98 50.65 0.57
CA SER A 284 13.50 51.77 -0.23
C SER A 284 14.24 52.85 0.57
N ALA A 285 14.72 52.56 1.78
CA ALA A 285 15.51 53.50 2.57
C ALA A 285 16.66 52.82 3.33
N ALA A 286 17.72 52.47 2.60
CA ALA A 286 19.10 52.39 3.11
C ALA A 286 20.10 52.43 1.95
#